data_AF-A0A3D5X6A4-F1
#
_entry.id   AF-A0A3D5X6A4-F1
#
_cell.length_a   1.000
_cell.length_b   1.000
_cell.length_c   1.000
_cell.angle_alpha   90.00
_cell.angle_beta   90.00
_cell.angle_gamma   90.00
#
_symmetry.space_group_name_H-M   'P 1'
#
loop_
_entity.id
_entity.type
_entity.pdbx_description
1 polymer ?
#
loop_
_entity_poly.entity_id
_entity_poly.type
_entity_poly.pdbx_seq_one_letter_code
_entity_poly.pdbx_strand_id
1 'polypeptide(L)'
;EVKRYTKSKTYAKGELISNDVISLHMDSKENLWVGTSSGLHVYDKSKGFFTLITEEDGLPNNIIYAIEEDDDEHIWVSTNWGIAKINSTSLAITSYGVSDGLQSYEFNLGASFKSSKGELFFGGISGLNAFFPDSISRSYSTPPLSFTQLEVVTPTERLIIPLEARTEVLLRHPFSMISFEFSVLDFTHPERNKYMYKLEGFDEDWIPIGYKHFAIFSNIPEGEYTLRVKGANSDGVWNEVGKRIAVIIKTQWWRTQHAIFVYGFLLLLFLFIFLWTRSRNSRKTSRLLREREVTMGEIEEQKEELLLKNKNITDSINY
;
A
#
# COMPACT_ATOMS: atom_id res chain seq x y z
N GLU A 1 -40.02 -21.67 -43.21
CA GLU A 1 -39.71 -20.23 -43.36
C GLU A 1 -38.23 -20.03 -43.06
N VAL A 2 -37.48 -19.26 -43.87
CA VAL A 2 -36.06 -18.99 -43.63
C VAL A 2 -35.94 -17.65 -42.93
N LYS A 3 -35.42 -17.63 -41.69
CA LYS A 3 -35.24 -16.41 -40.90
C LYS A 3 -33.80 -15.94 -40.99
N ARG A 4 -33.59 -14.66 -41.31
CA ARG A 4 -32.26 -14.02 -41.38
C ARG A 4 -32.08 -13.10 -40.18
N TYR A 5 -30.95 -13.23 -39.50
CA TYR A 5 -30.53 -12.34 -38.42
C TYR A 5 -29.32 -11.53 -38.88
N THR A 6 -29.35 -10.20 -38.68
CA THR A 6 -28.26 -9.29 -39.05
C THR A 6 -28.09 -8.25 -37.95
N LYS A 7 -26.88 -7.69 -37.86
CA LYS A 7 -26.60 -6.52 -37.04
C LYS A 7 -27.60 -5.40 -37.33
N SER A 8 -28.17 -4.88 -36.27
CA SER A 8 -29.08 -3.74 -36.33
C SER A 8 -28.36 -2.46 -36.72
N LYS A 9 -29.04 -1.57 -37.44
CA LYS A 9 -28.48 -0.26 -37.82
C LYS A 9 -28.22 0.64 -36.61
N THR A 10 -28.96 0.42 -35.54
CA THR A 10 -28.85 1.10 -34.25
C THR A 10 -28.63 0.05 -33.18
N TYR A 11 -27.75 0.32 -32.21
CA TYR A 11 -27.58 -0.59 -31.08
C TYR A 11 -28.90 -0.75 -30.33
N ALA A 12 -29.41 -1.98 -30.29
CA ALA A 12 -30.56 -2.35 -29.49
C ALA A 12 -30.20 -3.58 -28.65
N LYS A 13 -30.50 -3.50 -27.35
CA LYS A 13 -30.34 -4.63 -26.44
C LYS A 13 -31.25 -5.76 -26.90
N GLY A 14 -30.74 -6.98 -26.97
CA GLY A 14 -31.51 -8.13 -27.47
C GLY A 14 -31.24 -8.51 -28.92
N GLU A 15 -30.37 -7.81 -29.63
CA GLU A 15 -30.05 -8.05 -31.04
C GLU A 15 -28.58 -8.44 -31.23
N LEU A 16 -28.28 -9.02 -32.39
CA LEU A 16 -26.90 -9.35 -32.78
C LEU A 16 -26.12 -8.05 -33.07
N ILE A 17 -24.90 -7.93 -32.54
CA ILE A 17 -24.10 -6.69 -32.68
C ILE A 17 -22.99 -6.76 -33.75
N SER A 18 -22.77 -7.94 -34.35
CA SER A 18 -21.82 -8.15 -35.45
C SER A 18 -22.44 -9.02 -36.55
N ASN A 19 -22.13 -8.70 -37.81
CA ASN A 19 -22.47 -9.57 -38.95
C ASN A 19 -21.39 -10.64 -39.20
N ASP A 20 -20.24 -10.50 -38.54
CA ASP A 20 -19.10 -11.39 -38.67
C ASP A 20 -19.21 -12.49 -37.62
N VAL A 21 -19.91 -13.56 -38.00
CA VAL A 21 -20.14 -14.74 -37.19
C VAL A 21 -19.01 -15.73 -37.46
N ILE A 22 -18.23 -16.01 -36.42
CA ILE A 22 -17.02 -16.84 -36.48
C ILE A 22 -17.35 -18.29 -36.11
N SER A 23 -18.18 -18.47 -35.08
CA SER A 23 -18.51 -19.78 -34.54
C SER A 23 -19.96 -19.84 -34.09
N LEU A 24 -20.55 -21.04 -34.18
CA LEU A 24 -21.90 -21.33 -33.74
C LEU A 24 -21.88 -22.63 -32.94
N HIS A 25 -22.61 -22.67 -31.84
CA HIS A 25 -22.79 -23.88 -31.06
C HIS A 25 -24.22 -23.94 -30.52
N MET A 26 -24.86 -25.09 -30.61
CA MET A 26 -26.16 -25.31 -29.97
C MET A 26 -25.92 -26.13 -28.73
N ASP A 27 -26.27 -25.57 -27.56
CA ASP A 27 -26.12 -26.27 -26.31
C ASP A 27 -27.22 -27.32 -26.11
N SER A 28 -27.05 -28.15 -25.09
CA SER A 28 -28.00 -29.18 -24.65
C SER A 28 -29.38 -28.63 -24.24
N LYS A 29 -29.46 -27.34 -23.91
CA LYS A 29 -30.69 -26.59 -23.56
C LYS A 29 -31.33 -25.92 -24.79
N GLU A 30 -30.85 -26.23 -25.98
CA GLU A 30 -31.27 -25.68 -27.28
C GLU A 30 -31.07 -24.17 -27.47
N ASN A 31 -30.27 -23.52 -26.62
CA ASN A 31 -29.80 -22.16 -26.87
C ASN A 31 -28.76 -22.17 -27.98
N LEU A 32 -28.80 -21.15 -28.82
CA LEU A 32 -27.80 -20.96 -29.86
C LEU A 32 -26.76 -19.95 -29.39
N TRP A 33 -25.54 -20.42 -29.19
CA TRP A 33 -24.37 -19.62 -28.90
C TRP A 33 -23.72 -19.15 -30.20
N VAL A 34 -23.48 -17.85 -30.31
CA VAL A 34 -22.98 -17.19 -31.52
C VAL A 34 -21.73 -16.41 -31.18
N GLY A 35 -20.59 -16.96 -31.57
CA GLY A 35 -19.30 -16.33 -31.44
C GLY A 35 -19.05 -15.35 -32.58
N THR A 36 -18.66 -14.12 -32.24
CA THR A 36 -18.40 -13.07 -33.22
C THR A 36 -17.04 -12.41 -32.97
N SER A 37 -16.64 -11.49 -33.84
CA SER A 37 -15.49 -10.60 -33.61
C SER A 37 -15.76 -9.48 -32.59
N SER A 38 -16.95 -9.43 -31.98
CA SER A 38 -17.34 -8.37 -31.04
C SER A 38 -18.06 -8.90 -29.80
N GLY A 39 -17.85 -10.17 -29.45
CA GLY A 39 -18.41 -10.80 -28.26
C GLY A 39 -19.17 -12.08 -28.56
N LEU A 40 -19.63 -12.71 -27.49
CA LEU A 40 -20.42 -13.93 -27.51
C LEU A 40 -21.88 -13.58 -27.33
N HIS A 41 -22.76 -14.11 -28.19
CA HIS A 41 -24.20 -13.93 -28.04
C HIS A 41 -24.88 -15.25 -27.72
N VAL A 42 -25.87 -15.21 -26.85
CA VAL A 42 -26.73 -16.35 -26.52
C VAL A 42 -28.13 -16.04 -27.02
N TYR A 43 -28.60 -16.80 -28.01
CA TYR A 43 -29.97 -16.71 -28.50
C TYR A 43 -30.86 -17.68 -27.73
N ASP A 44 -31.68 -17.11 -26.86
CA ASP A 44 -32.74 -17.85 -26.17
C ASP A 44 -33.94 -17.96 -27.12
N LYS A 45 -34.18 -19.15 -27.67
CA LYS A 45 -35.30 -19.38 -28.59
C LYS A 45 -36.66 -19.09 -27.95
N SER A 46 -36.81 -19.33 -26.64
CA SER A 46 -38.07 -19.14 -25.94
C SER A 46 -38.42 -17.66 -25.78
N LYS A 47 -37.40 -16.82 -25.54
CA LYS A 47 -37.57 -15.37 -25.37
C LYS A 47 -37.43 -14.57 -26.66
N GLY A 48 -36.77 -15.15 -27.67
CA GLY A 48 -36.63 -14.56 -28.99
C GLY A 48 -35.62 -13.42 -29.10
N PHE A 49 -34.72 -13.24 -28.12
CA PHE A 49 -33.68 -12.21 -28.12
C PHE A 49 -32.29 -12.77 -27.84
N PHE A 50 -31.25 -11.98 -28.16
CA PHE A 50 -29.85 -12.27 -27.88
C PHE A 50 -29.38 -11.61 -26.58
N THR A 51 -28.71 -12.38 -25.73
CA THR A 51 -27.92 -11.84 -24.62
C THR A 51 -26.47 -11.70 -25.09
N LEU A 52 -25.90 -10.51 -25.00
CA LEU A 52 -24.52 -10.23 -25.33
C LEU A 52 -23.64 -10.41 -24.09
N ILE A 53 -22.49 -11.05 -24.27
CA ILE A 53 -21.42 -11.23 -23.28
C ILE A 53 -20.12 -10.71 -23.91
N THR A 54 -19.41 -9.85 -23.17
CA THR A 54 -18.20 -9.14 -23.61
C THR A 54 -17.10 -9.20 -22.56
N GLU A 55 -15.96 -8.56 -22.84
CA GLU A 55 -14.88 -8.31 -21.88
C GLU A 55 -15.36 -7.61 -20.60
N GLU A 56 -16.37 -6.73 -20.70
CA GLU A 56 -16.94 -6.04 -19.52
C GLU A 56 -17.66 -7.02 -18.57
N ASP A 57 -18.15 -8.14 -19.10
CA ASP A 57 -18.82 -9.20 -18.34
C ASP A 57 -17.84 -10.25 -17.80
N GLY A 58 -16.56 -10.16 -18.18
CA GLY A 58 -15.49 -11.04 -17.70
C GLY A 58 -14.89 -11.96 -18.76
N LEU A 59 -15.30 -11.88 -20.03
CA LEU A 59 -14.59 -12.59 -21.11
C LEU A 59 -13.14 -12.10 -21.21
N PRO A 60 -12.19 -13.00 -21.52
CA PRO A 60 -10.80 -12.60 -21.69
C PRO A 60 -10.58 -11.76 -22.96
N ASN A 61 -11.36 -12.00 -24.02
CA ASN A 61 -11.35 -11.20 -25.23
C ASN A 61 -12.67 -11.33 -26.01
N ASN A 62 -13.03 -10.28 -26.77
CA ASN A 62 -14.27 -10.23 -27.55
C ASN A 62 -14.27 -11.06 -28.85
N ILE A 63 -13.13 -11.52 -29.36
CA ILE A 63 -13.07 -12.35 -30.56
C ILE A 63 -13.24 -13.82 -30.16
N ILE A 64 -14.35 -14.45 -30.58
CA ILE A 64 -14.71 -15.82 -30.20
C ILE A 64 -14.43 -16.79 -31.35
N TYR A 65 -13.35 -17.57 -31.25
CA TYR A 65 -12.90 -18.46 -32.30
C TYR A 65 -13.65 -19.79 -32.37
N ALA A 66 -14.00 -20.35 -31.21
CA ALA A 66 -14.64 -21.65 -31.11
C ALA A 66 -15.40 -21.78 -29.79
N ILE A 67 -16.40 -22.66 -29.78
CA ILE A 67 -17.35 -22.84 -28.68
C ILE A 67 -17.63 -24.34 -28.53
N GLU A 68 -17.49 -24.86 -27.31
CA GLU A 68 -17.81 -26.25 -26.94
C GLU A 68 -18.59 -26.29 -25.63
N GLU A 69 -19.48 -27.26 -25.46
CA GLU A 69 -20.20 -27.49 -24.20
C GLU A 69 -19.59 -28.70 -23.47
N ASP A 70 -19.25 -28.57 -22.18
CA ASP A 70 -18.81 -29.70 -21.35
C ASP A 70 -19.97 -30.60 -20.90
N ASP A 71 -19.67 -31.70 -20.20
CA ASP A 71 -20.70 -32.65 -19.73
C ASP A 71 -21.51 -32.09 -18.55
N ASP A 72 -21.05 -31.01 -17.92
CA ASP A 72 -21.71 -30.29 -16.83
C ASP A 72 -22.48 -29.04 -17.33
N GLU A 73 -22.78 -28.98 -18.63
CA GLU A 73 -23.54 -27.87 -19.27
C GLU A 73 -22.86 -26.49 -19.13
N HIS A 74 -21.54 -26.44 -19.00
CA HIS A 74 -20.78 -25.20 -19.13
C HIS A 74 -20.29 -25.02 -20.55
N ILE A 75 -20.28 -23.76 -20.99
CA ILE A 75 -19.79 -23.38 -22.30
C ILE A 75 -18.35 -22.93 -22.20
N TRP A 76 -17.50 -23.53 -22.99
CA TRP A 76 -16.09 -23.23 -23.14
C TRP A 76 -15.87 -22.49 -24.45
N VAL A 77 -15.22 -21.34 -24.37
CA VAL A 77 -14.92 -20.50 -25.54
C VAL A 77 -13.44 -20.19 -25.62
N SER A 78 -12.87 -20.35 -26.82
CA SER A 78 -11.50 -19.92 -27.11
C SER A 78 -11.49 -18.55 -27.76
N THR A 79 -10.56 -17.70 -27.36
CA THR A 79 -10.50 -16.29 -27.76
C THR A 79 -9.10 -15.89 -28.21
N ASN A 80 -8.92 -14.61 -28.57
CA ASN A 80 -7.59 -14.07 -28.86
C ASN A 80 -6.70 -13.88 -27.60
N TRP A 81 -7.27 -14.03 -26.39
CA TRP A 81 -6.54 -13.86 -25.13
C TRP A 81 -6.85 -14.96 -24.10
N GLY A 82 -6.90 -16.21 -24.53
CA GLY A 82 -7.12 -17.37 -23.66
C GLY A 82 -8.49 -18.02 -23.84
N ILE A 83 -8.90 -18.80 -22.83
CA ILE A 83 -10.14 -19.57 -22.83
C ILE A 83 -11.04 -19.09 -21.69
N ALA A 84 -12.36 -19.12 -21.87
CA ALA A 84 -13.32 -18.89 -20.80
C ALA A 84 -14.28 -20.06 -20.62
N LYS A 85 -14.56 -20.41 -19.35
CA LYS A 85 -15.65 -21.28 -18.92
C LYS A 85 -16.82 -20.42 -18.48
N ILE A 86 -18.00 -20.68 -19.02
CA ILE A 86 -19.23 -19.92 -18.79
C ILE A 86 -20.30 -20.87 -18.30
N ASN A 87 -20.90 -20.58 -17.15
CA ASN A 87 -22.08 -21.34 -16.73
C ASN A 87 -23.29 -20.98 -17.61
N SER A 88 -23.87 -21.97 -18.30
CA SER A 88 -24.98 -21.76 -19.24
C SER A 88 -26.22 -21.08 -18.63
N THR A 89 -26.43 -21.18 -17.31
CA THR A 89 -27.61 -20.64 -16.64
C THR A 89 -27.34 -19.32 -15.92
N SER A 90 -26.26 -19.24 -15.12
CA SER A 90 -25.93 -18.01 -14.37
C SER A 90 -25.12 -17.01 -15.19
N LEU A 91 -24.55 -17.44 -16.32
CA LEU A 91 -23.59 -16.70 -17.14
C LEU A 91 -22.34 -16.27 -16.38
N ALA A 92 -22.04 -16.89 -15.24
CA ALA A 92 -20.81 -16.64 -14.50
C ALA A 92 -19.59 -17.12 -15.31
N ILE A 93 -18.57 -16.27 -15.40
CA ILE A 93 -17.39 -16.48 -16.26
C ILE A 93 -16.16 -16.77 -15.42
N THR A 94 -15.37 -17.75 -15.86
CA THR A 94 -14.02 -18.02 -15.38
C THR A 94 -13.07 -18.01 -16.56
N SER A 95 -12.05 -17.15 -16.52
CA SER A 95 -11.09 -16.98 -17.60
C SER A 95 -9.75 -17.61 -17.25
N TYR A 96 -9.15 -18.27 -18.23
CA TYR A 96 -7.88 -18.97 -18.13
C TYR A 96 -6.88 -18.40 -19.15
N GLY A 97 -5.64 -18.22 -18.72
CA GLY A 97 -4.55 -17.66 -19.52
C GLY A 97 -3.30 -18.55 -19.57
N VAL A 98 -2.21 -18.01 -20.10
CA VAL A 98 -0.91 -18.72 -20.21
C VAL A 98 -0.40 -19.19 -18.85
N SER A 99 -0.61 -18.39 -17.79
CA SER A 99 -0.25 -18.78 -16.42
C SER A 99 -0.92 -20.09 -16.00
N ASP A 100 -2.17 -20.32 -16.44
CA ASP A 100 -2.98 -21.48 -16.08
C ASP A 100 -2.62 -22.73 -16.92
N GLY A 101 -1.58 -22.67 -17.75
CA GLY A 101 -1.08 -23.78 -18.58
C GLY A 101 -1.53 -23.75 -20.03
N LEU A 102 -2.10 -22.65 -20.52
CA LEU A 102 -2.47 -22.51 -21.93
C LEU A 102 -1.25 -22.41 -22.85
N GLN A 103 -1.38 -22.93 -24.07
CA GLN A 103 -0.31 -22.97 -25.08
C GLN A 103 0.23 -21.58 -25.47
N SER A 104 -0.65 -20.58 -25.47
CA SER A 104 -0.37 -19.17 -25.77
C SER A 104 -1.63 -18.35 -25.42
N TYR A 105 -1.59 -17.04 -25.67
CA TYR A 105 -2.77 -16.17 -25.57
C TYR A 105 -3.75 -16.41 -26.73
N GLU A 106 -3.23 -16.57 -27.94
CA GLU A 106 -4.05 -16.61 -29.16
C GLU A 106 -4.44 -18.04 -29.56
N PHE A 107 -5.76 -18.23 -29.76
CA PHE A 107 -6.36 -19.46 -30.31
C PHE A 107 -6.77 -19.28 -31.76
N ASN A 108 -7.02 -20.39 -32.45
CA ASN A 108 -7.33 -20.40 -33.88
C ASN A 108 -8.82 -20.63 -34.16
N LEU A 109 -9.30 -20.01 -35.25
CA LEU A 109 -10.66 -20.12 -35.74
C LEU A 109 -11.08 -21.57 -35.98
N GLY A 110 -12.17 -22.01 -35.33
CA GLY A 110 -12.73 -23.36 -35.46
C GLY A 110 -11.84 -24.49 -34.92
N ALA A 111 -10.73 -24.18 -34.24
CA ALA A 111 -9.82 -25.18 -33.71
C ALA A 111 -10.29 -25.68 -32.33
N SER A 112 -11.48 -26.28 -32.26
CA SER A 112 -11.99 -26.95 -31.06
C SER A 112 -12.50 -28.35 -31.36
N PHE A 113 -12.50 -29.20 -30.33
CA PHE A 113 -13.12 -30.51 -30.40
C PHE A 113 -13.45 -31.01 -28.98
N LYS A 114 -14.64 -31.58 -28.80
CA LYS A 114 -14.99 -32.39 -27.62
C LYS A 114 -14.97 -33.87 -27.98
N SER A 115 -14.19 -34.65 -27.24
CA SER A 115 -14.19 -36.11 -27.38
C SER A 115 -15.44 -36.74 -26.78
N SER A 116 -15.73 -37.98 -27.18
CA SER A 116 -16.81 -38.80 -26.59
C SER A 116 -16.61 -39.13 -25.10
N LYS A 117 -15.43 -38.85 -24.54
CA LYS A 117 -15.13 -39.04 -23.11
C LYS A 117 -15.22 -37.74 -22.29
N GLY A 118 -15.63 -36.63 -22.91
CA GLY A 118 -15.73 -35.32 -22.24
C GLY A 118 -14.43 -34.48 -22.26
N GLU A 119 -13.32 -35.02 -22.79
CA GLU A 119 -12.08 -34.25 -22.97
C GLU A 119 -12.27 -33.16 -24.02
N LEU A 120 -11.87 -31.93 -23.68
CA LEU A 120 -11.92 -30.77 -24.58
C LEU A 120 -10.53 -30.48 -25.16
N PHE A 121 -10.52 -30.10 -26.43
CA PHE A 121 -9.34 -29.72 -27.18
C PHE A 121 -9.53 -28.33 -27.76
N PHE A 122 -8.53 -27.46 -27.60
CA PHE A 122 -8.49 -26.13 -28.21
C PHE A 122 -7.11 -25.87 -28.82
N GLY A 123 -7.07 -25.56 -30.11
CA GLY A 123 -5.85 -25.29 -30.87
C GLY A 123 -5.57 -23.80 -31.02
N GLY A 124 -4.29 -23.43 -31.04
CA GLY A 124 -3.86 -22.06 -31.27
C GLY A 124 -2.52 -21.98 -32.00
N ILE A 125 -1.84 -20.85 -31.84
CA ILE A 125 -0.63 -20.53 -32.62
C ILE A 125 0.63 -21.31 -32.17
N SER A 126 0.61 -21.88 -30.96
CA SER A 126 1.73 -22.61 -30.35
C SER A 126 1.32 -24.02 -29.93
N GLY A 127 0.49 -24.69 -30.73
CA GLY A 127 0.04 -26.06 -30.50
C GLY A 127 -1.42 -26.13 -30.07
N LEU A 128 -1.74 -27.04 -29.13
CA LEU A 128 -3.09 -27.23 -28.62
C LEU A 128 -3.09 -27.54 -27.13
N ASN A 129 -4.17 -27.15 -26.45
CA ASN A 129 -4.50 -27.59 -25.10
C ASN A 129 -5.51 -28.74 -25.16
N ALA A 130 -5.31 -29.74 -24.30
CA ALA A 130 -6.25 -30.82 -24.04
C ALA A 130 -6.47 -30.92 -22.54
N PHE A 131 -7.72 -30.96 -22.10
CA PHE A 131 -8.06 -31.07 -20.68
C PHE A 131 -9.45 -31.65 -20.45
N PHE A 132 -9.63 -32.26 -19.28
CA PHE A 132 -10.95 -32.61 -18.77
C PHE A 132 -11.48 -31.45 -17.93
N PRO A 133 -12.65 -30.87 -18.24
CA PRO A 133 -13.24 -29.77 -17.47
C PRO A 133 -13.31 -30.04 -15.96
N ASP A 134 -13.61 -31.28 -15.59
CA ASP A 134 -13.81 -31.73 -14.20
C ASP A 134 -12.49 -31.85 -13.42
N SER A 135 -11.35 -31.92 -14.13
CA SER A 135 -10.02 -32.00 -13.52
C SER A 135 -9.51 -30.64 -13.02
N ILE A 136 -10.17 -29.55 -13.42
CA ILE A 136 -9.78 -28.19 -13.04
C ILE A 136 -10.38 -27.89 -11.66
N SER A 137 -9.61 -28.18 -10.61
CA SER A 137 -9.97 -27.87 -9.22
C SER A 137 -9.47 -26.48 -8.81
N ARG A 138 -10.34 -25.65 -8.25
CA ARG A 138 -9.93 -24.41 -7.56
C ARG A 138 -9.44 -24.72 -6.16
N SER A 139 -8.41 -24.00 -5.72
CA SER A 139 -7.94 -24.06 -4.35
C SER A 139 -8.82 -23.17 -3.46
N TYR A 140 -9.68 -23.81 -2.67
CA TYR A 140 -10.45 -23.14 -1.62
C TYR A 140 -9.69 -23.03 -0.29
N SER A 141 -8.42 -23.44 -0.24
CA SER A 141 -7.65 -23.35 0.99
C SER A 141 -7.26 -21.91 1.27
N THR A 142 -7.52 -21.44 2.49
CA THR A 142 -7.05 -20.14 2.96
C THR A 142 -5.52 -20.14 2.99
N PRO A 143 -4.86 -19.31 2.16
CA PRO A 143 -3.42 -19.44 2.02
C PRO A 143 -2.72 -18.86 3.25
N PRO A 144 -1.65 -19.50 3.76
CA PRO A 144 -0.91 -18.95 4.88
C PRO A 144 -0.18 -17.68 4.45
N LEU A 145 -0.08 -16.70 5.36
CA LEU A 145 0.65 -15.46 5.12
C LEU A 145 1.91 -15.42 5.99
N SER A 146 3.01 -14.88 5.47
CA SER A 146 4.21 -14.62 6.27
C SER A 146 4.86 -13.30 5.97
N PHE A 147 5.38 -12.63 7.00
CA PHE A 147 6.36 -11.58 6.85
C PHE A 147 7.71 -12.23 6.50
N THR A 148 8.40 -11.69 5.50
CA THR A 148 9.69 -12.20 5.02
C THR A 148 10.81 -11.34 5.59
N GLN A 149 10.82 -10.06 5.25
CA GLN A 149 11.86 -9.14 5.63
C GLN A 149 11.35 -7.73 5.90
N LEU A 150 12.15 -6.99 6.66
CA LEU A 150 12.00 -5.56 6.89
C LEU A 150 13.26 -4.87 6.39
N GLU A 151 13.08 -3.96 5.45
CA GLU A 151 14.10 -3.03 5.02
C GLU A 151 13.98 -1.72 5.80
N VAL A 152 15.06 -1.28 6.43
CA VAL A 152 15.17 0.02 7.09
C VAL A 152 16.24 0.84 6.39
N VAL A 153 15.84 1.94 5.78
CA VAL A 153 16.76 2.88 5.13
C VAL A 153 17.06 4.01 6.10
N THR A 154 18.33 4.16 6.45
CA THR A 154 18.86 5.27 7.24
C THR A 154 19.67 6.20 6.33
N PRO A 155 20.06 7.41 6.78
CA PRO A 155 20.90 8.30 5.98
C PRO A 155 22.27 7.71 5.59
N THR A 156 22.74 6.69 6.29
CA THR A 156 24.09 6.11 6.13
C THR A 156 24.09 4.70 5.57
N GLU A 157 23.04 3.92 5.83
CA GLU A 157 22.99 2.51 5.50
C GLU A 157 21.56 2.00 5.26
N ARG A 158 21.47 0.88 4.53
CA ARG A 158 20.26 0.10 4.34
C ARG A 158 20.40 -1.20 5.13
N LEU A 159 19.52 -1.42 6.09
CA LEU A 159 19.48 -2.61 6.93
C LEU A 159 18.35 -3.53 6.48
N ILE A 160 18.65 -4.82 6.31
CA ILE A 160 17.65 -5.85 6.00
C ILE A 160 17.54 -6.76 7.22
N ILE A 161 16.35 -6.83 7.80
CA ILE A 161 16.05 -7.59 9.03
C ILE A 161 15.08 -8.71 8.66
N PRO A 162 15.48 -9.99 8.76
CA PRO A 162 14.56 -11.11 8.60
C PRO A 162 13.46 -11.07 9.67
N LEU A 163 12.21 -11.19 9.24
CA LEU A 163 11.03 -11.15 10.11
C LEU A 163 10.47 -12.53 10.45
N GLU A 164 11.15 -13.59 10.02
CA GLU A 164 10.79 -14.98 10.30
C GLU A 164 10.58 -15.19 11.81
N ALA A 165 9.39 -15.66 12.17
CA ALA A 165 8.94 -15.92 13.55
C ALA A 165 8.91 -14.70 14.52
N ARG A 166 9.13 -13.46 14.05
CA ARG A 166 9.01 -12.27 14.90
C ARG A 166 7.56 -11.83 15.03
N THR A 167 7.14 -11.48 16.25
CA THR A 167 5.84 -10.88 16.55
C THR A 167 5.90 -9.36 16.70
N GLU A 168 7.10 -8.83 16.93
CA GLU A 168 7.35 -7.40 17.14
C GLU A 168 8.68 -6.97 16.52
N VAL A 169 8.74 -5.69 16.15
CA VAL A 169 9.93 -5.01 15.66
C VAL A 169 10.10 -3.71 16.42
N LEU A 170 11.30 -3.52 16.96
CA LEU A 170 11.72 -2.28 17.59
C LEU A 170 12.54 -1.43 16.62
N LEU A 171 12.05 -0.23 16.31
CA LEU A 171 12.70 0.74 15.45
C LEU A 171 13.15 1.97 16.25
N ARG A 172 14.26 2.56 15.84
CA ARG A 172 14.83 3.77 16.44
C ARG A 172 15.23 4.76 15.35
N HIS A 173 14.93 6.03 15.54
CA HIS A 173 15.42 7.08 14.65
C HIS A 173 16.95 7.24 14.72
N PRO A 174 17.61 7.69 13.63
CA PRO A 174 17.02 8.18 12.38
C PRO A 174 16.88 7.10 11.29
N PHE A 175 15.68 6.95 10.73
CA PHE A 175 15.42 6.25 9.48
C PHE A 175 14.59 7.17 8.57
N SER A 176 14.81 7.09 7.26
CA SER A 176 14.04 7.85 6.25
C SER A 176 12.84 7.06 5.74
N MET A 177 13.00 5.73 5.64
CA MET A 177 12.00 4.83 5.08
C MET A 177 12.09 3.46 5.74
N ILE A 178 10.94 2.82 5.94
CA ILE A 178 10.84 1.40 6.28
C ILE A 178 9.96 0.70 5.25
N SER A 179 10.37 -0.49 4.81
CA SER A 179 9.58 -1.33 3.93
C SER A 179 9.41 -2.72 4.51
N PHE A 180 8.15 -3.12 4.70
CA PHE A 180 7.80 -4.47 5.13
C PHE A 180 7.47 -5.31 3.90
N GLU A 181 8.14 -6.43 3.77
CA GLU A 181 7.83 -7.46 2.78
C GLU A 181 7.10 -8.63 3.43
N PHE A 182 6.16 -9.18 2.69
CA PHE A 182 5.33 -10.29 3.11
C PHE A 182 4.93 -11.11 1.90
N SER A 183 4.55 -12.38 2.11
CA SER A 183 4.20 -13.28 1.04
C SER A 183 3.05 -14.18 1.45
N VAL A 184 2.08 -14.33 0.55
CA VAL A 184 1.09 -15.40 0.60
C VAL A 184 1.80 -16.67 0.13
N LEU A 185 1.77 -17.72 0.95
CA LEU A 185 2.38 -19.01 0.67
C LEU A 185 1.49 -19.85 -0.27
N ASP A 186 1.18 -19.27 -1.41
CA ASP A 186 0.60 -19.95 -2.56
C ASP A 186 1.56 -19.82 -3.75
N PHE A 187 2.07 -20.97 -4.19
CA PHE A 187 3.08 -21.07 -5.23
C PHE A 187 2.51 -21.46 -6.60
N THR A 188 1.19 -21.61 -6.72
CA THR A 188 0.54 -21.96 -7.99
C THR A 188 0.74 -20.85 -9.03
N HIS A 189 0.37 -19.62 -8.67
CA HIS A 189 0.60 -18.40 -9.46
C HIS A 189 0.96 -17.22 -8.55
N PRO A 190 2.21 -17.15 -8.06
CA PRO A 190 2.64 -16.13 -7.10
C PRO A 190 2.39 -14.69 -7.57
N GLU A 191 2.46 -14.45 -8.88
CA GLU A 191 2.25 -13.15 -9.52
C GLU A 191 0.79 -12.68 -9.49
N ARG A 192 -0.17 -13.59 -9.26
CA ARG A 192 -1.60 -13.31 -9.16
C ARG A 192 -2.09 -13.13 -7.73
N ASN A 193 -1.23 -13.39 -6.74
CA ASN A 193 -1.57 -13.19 -5.34
C ASN A 193 -1.85 -11.71 -5.06
N LYS A 194 -2.96 -11.43 -4.39
CA LYS A 194 -3.38 -10.05 -4.07
C LYS A 194 -3.14 -9.75 -2.60
N TYR A 195 -2.81 -8.50 -2.29
CA TYR A 195 -2.49 -8.08 -0.94
C TYR A 195 -3.21 -6.80 -0.53
N MET A 196 -3.50 -6.70 0.76
CA MET A 196 -3.95 -5.48 1.42
C MET A 196 -3.22 -5.32 2.75
N TYR A 197 -2.94 -4.09 3.16
CA TYR A 197 -2.36 -3.82 4.46
C TYR A 197 -3.12 -2.72 5.19
N LYS A 198 -2.90 -2.63 6.50
CA LYS A 198 -3.35 -1.55 7.35
C LYS A 198 -2.36 -1.34 8.49
N LEU A 199 -1.82 -0.14 8.66
CA LEU A 199 -1.02 0.23 9.82
C LEU A 199 -1.91 0.84 10.89
N GLU A 200 -2.35 0.04 11.86
CA GLU A 200 -3.20 0.52 12.96
C GLU A 200 -2.45 1.58 13.78
N GLY A 201 -3.10 2.74 13.97
CA GLY A 201 -2.50 3.92 14.59
C GLY A 201 -1.99 4.97 13.57
N PHE A 202 -1.98 4.64 12.27
CA PHE A 202 -1.59 5.54 11.19
C PHE A 202 -2.65 5.58 10.07
N ASP A 203 -3.11 4.42 9.61
CA ASP A 203 -4.13 4.28 8.56
C ASP A 203 -5.54 4.09 9.14
N GLU A 204 -6.54 4.78 8.60
CA GLU A 204 -7.96 4.61 8.97
C GLU A 204 -8.57 3.33 8.36
N ASP A 205 -8.27 3.05 7.09
CA ASP A 205 -8.86 1.97 6.29
C ASP A 205 -7.81 0.97 5.74
N TRP A 206 -8.28 -0.15 5.19
CA TRP A 206 -7.43 -1.12 4.50
C TRP A 206 -7.01 -0.60 3.12
N ILE A 207 -5.71 -0.67 2.83
CA ILE A 207 -5.13 -0.18 1.59
C ILE A 207 -4.84 -1.36 0.64
N PRO A 208 -5.51 -1.47 -0.52
CA PRO A 208 -5.18 -2.47 -1.53
C PRO A 208 -3.91 -2.10 -2.29
N ILE A 209 -2.99 -3.07 -2.40
CA ILE A 209 -1.72 -2.90 -3.13
C ILE A 209 -1.62 -3.80 -4.37
N GLY A 210 -2.72 -4.48 -4.72
CA GLY A 210 -2.79 -5.37 -5.88
C GLY A 210 -1.83 -6.53 -5.72
N TYR A 211 -0.95 -6.72 -6.70
CA TYR A 211 0.04 -7.80 -6.76
C TYR A 211 1.37 -7.49 -6.05
N LYS A 212 1.50 -6.29 -5.49
CA LYS A 212 2.71 -5.92 -4.74
C LYS A 212 2.69 -6.60 -3.38
N HIS A 213 3.85 -7.09 -2.96
CA HIS A 213 4.01 -7.87 -1.74
C HIS A 213 4.84 -7.13 -0.68
N PHE A 214 4.86 -5.79 -0.79
CA PHE A 214 5.57 -4.91 0.11
C PHE A 214 4.77 -3.64 0.42
N ALA A 215 4.92 -3.12 1.64
CA ALA A 215 4.37 -1.85 2.07
C ALA A 215 5.52 -0.91 2.49
N ILE A 216 5.50 0.32 2.00
CA ILE A 216 6.53 1.33 2.29
C ILE A 216 5.92 2.41 3.16
N PHE A 217 6.63 2.78 4.21
CA PHE A 217 6.26 3.89 5.08
C PHE A 217 7.44 4.85 5.23
N SER A 218 7.13 6.14 5.18
CA SER A 218 8.08 7.22 5.38
C SER A 218 7.57 8.16 6.46
N ASN A 219 8.51 8.71 7.25
CA ASN A 219 8.22 9.73 8.26
C ASN A 219 7.09 9.38 9.26
N ILE A 220 6.97 8.10 9.65
CA ILE A 220 6.01 7.69 10.69
C ILE A 220 6.45 8.31 12.03
N PRO A 221 5.53 8.95 12.77
CA PRO A 221 5.81 9.45 14.12
C PRO A 221 6.23 8.36 15.10
N GLU A 222 6.74 8.79 16.25
CA GLU A 222 6.99 7.90 17.37
C GLU A 222 5.68 7.37 17.96
N GLY A 223 5.67 6.09 18.32
CA GLY A 223 4.46 5.42 18.79
C GLY A 223 4.52 3.91 18.69
N GLU A 224 3.43 3.29 19.13
CA GLU A 224 3.19 1.85 18.99
C GLU A 224 2.14 1.65 17.90
N TYR A 225 2.53 0.91 16.86
CA TYR A 225 1.69 0.63 15.71
C TYR A 225 1.53 -0.88 15.55
N THR A 226 0.47 -1.31 14.88
CA THR A 226 0.31 -2.71 14.47
C THR A 226 0.11 -2.78 12.96
N LEU A 227 1.08 -3.34 12.26
CA LEU A 227 0.93 -3.61 10.84
C LEU A 227 0.13 -4.90 10.66
N ARG A 228 -1.04 -4.80 10.04
CA ARG A 228 -1.85 -5.93 9.62
C ARG A 228 -1.79 -6.09 8.11
N VAL A 229 -1.71 -7.34 7.67
CA VAL A 229 -1.70 -7.69 6.24
C VAL A 229 -2.68 -8.83 6.01
N LYS A 230 -3.42 -8.73 4.90
CA LYS A 230 -4.25 -9.79 4.34
C LYS A 230 -3.74 -10.10 2.93
N GLY A 231 -3.95 -11.33 2.49
CA GLY A 231 -3.66 -11.70 1.12
C GLY A 231 -4.63 -12.75 0.59
N ALA A 232 -4.79 -12.77 -0.72
CA ALA A 232 -5.53 -13.78 -1.45
C ALA A 232 -4.61 -14.58 -2.36
N ASN A 233 -4.94 -15.85 -2.52
CA ASN A 233 -4.31 -16.74 -3.49
C ASN A 233 -4.68 -16.34 -4.94
N SER A 234 -4.10 -17.04 -5.91
CA SER A 234 -4.37 -16.85 -7.34
C SER A 234 -5.85 -17.00 -7.72
N ASP A 235 -6.58 -17.85 -6.99
CA ASP A 235 -8.02 -18.13 -7.13
C ASP A 235 -8.93 -17.07 -6.47
N GLY A 236 -8.37 -16.07 -5.77
CA GLY A 236 -9.12 -14.98 -5.14
C GLY A 236 -9.69 -15.30 -3.75
N VAL A 237 -9.27 -16.39 -3.12
CA VAL A 237 -9.63 -16.75 -1.75
C VAL A 237 -8.79 -15.93 -0.77
N TRP A 238 -9.45 -15.01 -0.06
CA TRP A 238 -8.82 -14.13 0.92
C TRP A 238 -8.59 -14.82 2.27
N ASN A 239 -7.40 -14.65 2.83
CA ASN A 239 -7.14 -14.92 4.23
C ASN A 239 -7.59 -13.71 5.08
N GLU A 240 -8.82 -13.78 5.57
CA GLU A 240 -9.44 -12.71 6.37
C GLU A 240 -8.87 -12.57 7.78
N VAL A 241 -8.26 -13.63 8.32
CA VAL A 241 -7.57 -13.58 9.61
C VAL A 241 -6.33 -12.69 9.50
N GLY A 242 -5.63 -12.79 8.37
CA GLY A 242 -4.42 -12.04 8.09
C GLY A 242 -3.25 -12.39 9.02
N LYS A 243 -2.22 -11.57 8.98
CA LYS A 243 -1.08 -11.62 9.92
C LYS A 243 -0.80 -10.22 10.44
N ARG A 244 -0.31 -10.15 11.68
CA ARG A 244 0.03 -8.90 12.33
C ARG A 244 1.43 -8.92 12.89
N ILE A 245 2.08 -7.77 12.88
CA ILE A 245 3.36 -7.54 13.54
C ILE A 245 3.30 -6.20 14.28
N ALA A 246 3.74 -6.18 15.54
CA ALA A 246 3.83 -4.96 16.31
C ALA A 246 5.05 -4.15 15.85
N VAL A 247 4.88 -2.85 15.62
CA VAL A 247 5.92 -1.94 15.17
C VAL A 247 6.06 -0.83 16.21
N ILE A 248 7.14 -0.88 16.97
CA ILE A 248 7.39 0.04 18.09
C ILE A 248 8.49 1.02 17.66
N ILE A 249 8.15 2.30 17.50
CA ILE A 249 9.08 3.34 17.11
C ILE A 249 9.47 4.14 18.37
N LYS A 250 10.69 3.90 18.88
CA LYS A 250 11.19 4.58 20.10
C LYS A 250 11.92 5.89 19.80
N THR A 251 11.65 6.87 20.64
CA THR A 251 12.35 8.16 20.72
C THR A 251 13.76 8.00 21.31
N GLN A 252 14.69 8.85 20.88
CA GLN A 252 15.98 9.02 21.52
C GLN A 252 15.82 9.70 22.89
N TRP A 253 16.54 9.26 23.91
CA TRP A 253 16.33 9.68 25.31
C TRP A 253 16.33 11.21 25.53
N TRP A 254 17.05 11.99 24.72
CA TRP A 254 17.13 13.45 24.80
C TRP A 254 15.89 14.22 24.29
N ARG A 255 14.95 13.58 23.58
CA ARG A 255 13.67 14.20 23.18
C ARG A 255 12.50 13.76 24.05
N THR A 256 12.75 12.97 25.09
CA THR A 256 11.70 12.56 26.04
C THR A 256 11.16 13.75 26.82
N GLN A 257 9.90 13.69 27.27
CA GLN A 257 9.30 14.73 28.11
C GLN A 257 10.16 15.03 29.35
N HIS A 258 10.69 13.99 29.99
CA HIS A 258 11.62 14.09 31.12
C HIS A 258 12.89 14.87 30.77
N ALA A 259 13.49 14.63 29.60
CA ALA A 259 14.68 15.37 29.15
C ALA A 259 14.37 16.86 28.91
N ILE A 260 13.20 17.18 28.35
CA ILE A 260 12.76 18.58 28.18
C ILE A 260 12.59 19.26 29.54
N PHE A 261 12.01 18.59 30.54
CA PHE A 261 11.92 19.13 31.91
C PHE A 261 13.30 19.36 32.53
N VAL A 262 14.24 18.43 32.33
CA VAL A 262 15.63 18.58 32.81
C VAL A 262 16.31 19.78 32.14
N TYR A 263 16.15 19.96 30.83
CA TYR A 263 16.67 21.13 30.13
C TYR A 263 16.05 22.43 30.61
N GLY A 264 14.72 22.46 30.81
CA GLY A 264 14.02 23.60 31.37
C GLY A 264 14.51 23.94 32.79
N PHE A 265 14.73 22.93 33.63
CA PHE A 265 15.27 23.11 34.97
C PHE A 265 16.71 23.63 34.94
N LEU A 266 17.58 23.08 34.10
CA LEU A 266 18.95 23.56 33.94
C LEU A 266 19.01 25.01 33.42
N LEU A 267 18.12 25.40 32.51
CA LEU A 267 17.99 26.77 32.03
C LEU A 267 17.55 27.72 33.15
N LEU A 268 16.56 27.33 33.95
CA LEU A 268 16.10 28.13 35.11
C LEU A 268 17.17 28.23 36.19
N LEU A 269 17.91 27.15 36.45
CA LEU A 269 19.03 27.14 37.38
C LEU A 269 20.15 28.08 36.89
N PHE A 270 20.46 28.05 35.59
CA PHE A 270 21.43 28.94 34.97
C PHE A 270 20.97 30.41 35.08
N LEU A 271 19.72 30.72 34.76
CA LEU A 271 19.13 32.06 34.91
C LEU A 271 19.14 32.51 36.38
N PHE A 272 18.82 31.62 37.31
CA PHE A 272 18.86 31.91 38.74
C PHE A 272 20.27 32.22 39.21
N ILE A 273 21.26 31.39 38.85
CA ILE A 273 22.69 31.64 39.17
C ILE A 273 23.16 32.95 38.53
N PHE A 274 22.76 33.24 37.29
CA PHE A 274 23.10 34.47 36.59
C PHE A 274 22.49 35.71 37.26
N LEU A 275 21.22 35.67 37.64
CA LEU A 275 20.56 36.77 38.37
C LEU A 275 21.13 36.93 39.79
N TRP A 276 21.42 35.82 40.47
CA TRP A 276 22.02 35.82 41.80
C TRP A 276 23.43 36.41 41.79
N THR A 277 24.28 36.01 40.84
CA THR A 277 25.62 36.57 40.64
C THR A 277 25.56 38.04 40.24
N ARG A 278 24.67 38.43 39.31
CA ARG A 278 24.44 39.84 38.94
C ARG A 278 23.99 40.68 40.13
N SER A 279 23.03 40.20 40.92
CA SER A 279 22.57 40.88 42.13
C SER A 279 23.68 41.01 43.17
N ARG A 280 24.45 39.94 43.38
CA ARG A 280 25.61 39.94 44.30
C ARG A 280 26.70 40.90 43.84
N ASN A 281 26.99 40.98 42.54
CA ASN A 281 27.93 41.93 41.96
C ASN A 281 27.42 43.37 42.06
N SER A 282 26.13 43.62 41.80
CA SER A 282 25.53 44.95 41.98
C SER A 282 25.65 45.44 43.44
N ARG A 283 25.44 44.55 44.42
CA ARG A 283 25.62 44.88 45.84
C ARG A 283 27.07 45.23 46.18
N LYS A 284 28.07 44.62 45.52
CA LYS A 284 29.49 44.99 45.68
C LYS A 284 29.77 46.37 45.08
N THR A 285 29.25 46.66 43.88
CA THR A 285 29.42 47.97 43.23
C THR A 285 28.83 49.11 44.06
N SER A 286 27.63 48.93 44.63
CA SER A 286 27.01 49.96 45.48
C SER A 286 27.79 50.20 46.79
N ARG A 287 28.43 49.17 47.36
CA ARG A 287 29.30 49.34 48.53
C ARG A 287 30.57 50.12 48.20
N LEU A 288 31.21 49.79 47.07
CA LEU A 288 32.39 50.52 46.59
C LEU A 288 32.09 51.98 46.27
N LEU A 289 30.91 52.29 45.73
CA LEU A 289 30.49 53.67 45.47
C LEU A 289 30.29 54.47 46.77
N ARG A 290 29.67 53.87 47.80
CA ARG A 290 29.53 54.51 49.12
C ARG A 290 30.87 54.73 49.82
N GLU A 291 31.77 53.76 49.76
CA GLU A 291 33.14 53.93 50.28
C GLU A 291 33.86 55.07 49.56
N ARG A 292 33.72 55.18 48.23
CA ARG A 292 34.26 56.30 47.47
C ARG A 292 33.63 57.64 47.86
N GLU A 293 32.32 57.71 48.03
CA GLU A 293 31.63 58.94 48.47
C GLU A 293 32.16 59.41 49.84
N VAL A 294 32.32 58.50 50.80
CA VAL A 294 32.89 58.84 52.13
C VAL A 294 34.32 59.35 52.00
N THR A 295 35.19 58.64 51.26
CA THR A 295 36.58 59.09 51.06
C THR A 295 36.69 60.42 50.32
N MET A 296 35.79 60.71 49.37
CA MET A 296 35.76 62.01 48.71
C MET A 296 35.32 63.12 49.68
N GLY A 297 34.35 62.86 50.55
CA GLY A 297 33.97 63.78 51.62
C GLY A 297 35.13 64.09 52.57
N GLU A 298 35.88 63.08 53.00
CA GLU A 298 37.07 63.25 53.85
C GLU A 298 38.18 64.04 53.15
N ILE A 299 38.40 63.81 51.85
CA ILE A 299 39.38 64.57 51.04
C ILE A 299 38.94 66.03 50.90
N GLU A 300 37.65 66.29 50.73
CA GLU A 300 37.10 67.64 50.60
C GLU A 300 37.22 68.41 51.92
N GLU A 301 36.95 67.76 53.05
CA GLU A 301 37.15 68.31 54.40
C GLU A 301 38.64 68.60 54.67
N GLN A 302 39.55 67.69 54.32
CA GLN A 302 41.00 67.93 54.42
C GLN A 302 41.48 69.09 53.54
N LYS A 303 40.88 69.25 52.34
CA LYS A 303 41.18 70.35 51.44
C LYS A 303 40.71 71.69 52.01
N GLU A 304 39.53 71.74 52.62
CA GLU A 304 39.04 72.92 53.32
C GLU A 304 39.93 73.27 54.52
N GLU A 305 40.36 72.28 55.31
CA GLU A 305 41.25 72.49 56.46
C GLU A 305 42.63 73.01 56.02
N LEU A 306 43.18 72.48 54.93
CA LEU A 306 44.44 72.95 54.33
C LEU A 306 44.33 74.37 53.75
N LEU A 307 43.17 74.73 53.17
CA LEU A 307 42.91 76.09 52.72
C LEU A 307 42.86 77.07 53.89
N LEU A 308 42.23 76.67 55.00
CA LEU A 308 42.16 77.46 56.24
C LEU A 308 43.54 77.63 56.90
N LYS A 309 44.35 76.55 56.95
CA LYS A 309 45.75 76.61 57.41
C LYS A 309 46.63 77.49 56.51
N ASN A 310 46.50 77.38 55.18
CA ASN A 310 47.24 78.25 54.26
C ASN A 310 46.84 79.72 54.42
N LYS A 311 45.55 80.01 54.62
CA LYS A 311 45.07 81.38 54.90
C LYS A 311 45.68 81.93 56.20
N ASN A 312 45.67 81.15 57.28
CA ASN A 312 46.27 81.54 58.56
C ASN A 312 47.80 81.74 58.47
N ILE A 313 48.52 80.91 57.69
CA ILE A 313 49.95 81.11 57.44
C ILE A 313 50.19 82.40 56.66
N THR A 314 49.38 82.69 55.65
CA THR A 314 49.48 83.91 54.85
C THR A 314 49.20 85.16 55.70
N ASP A 315 48.24 85.09 56.62
CA ASP A 315 47.93 86.17 57.56
C ASP A 315 49.03 86.34 58.63
N SER A 316 49.73 85.27 59.01
CA SER A 316 50.87 85.32 59.96
C SER A 316 52.19 85.84 59.37
N ILE A 317 52.31 85.91 58.05
CA ILE A 317 53.48 86.44 57.33
C ILE A 317 53.37 87.95 57.07
N ASN A 318 52.16 88.54 57.24
CA ASN A 318 51.87 89.95 56.97
C ASN A 318 51.75 90.83 58.24
N TYR A 319 52.33 90.42 59.37
CA TYR A 319 52.40 91.21 60.62
C TYR A 319 53.84 91.30 61.12
#